data_AF-A0A950AGF6-F1
#
_entry.id   AF-A0A950AGF6-F1
#
_cell.length_a   1.000
_cell.length_b   1.000
_cell.length_c   1.000
_cell.angle_alpha   90.00
_cell.angle_beta   90.00
_cell.angle_gamma   90.00
#
_symmetry.space_group_name_H-M   'P 1'
#
loop_
_entity.id
_entity.type
_entity.pdbx_description
1 polymer ?
#
loop_
_entity_poly.entity_id
_entity_poly.type
_entity_poly.pdbx_seq_one_letter_code
_entity_poly.pdbx_strand_id
1 'polypeptide(L)' 'MSDKIRSYAELRELIRVSLRIQNPQWIHPNGDSPVCDLYEARFAELIRLATPGQTEGAD' A
#
# COMPACT_ATOMS: atom_id res chain seq x y z
N MET A 1 -2.83 -21.82 -4.19
CA MET A 1 -3.10 -21.76 -2.74
C MET A 1 -3.39 -20.31 -2.43
N SER A 2 -4.47 -20.00 -1.71
CA SER A 2 -4.70 -18.63 -1.26
C SER A 2 -3.79 -18.41 -0.06
N ASP A 3 -2.60 -17.88 -0.30
CA ASP A 3 -1.69 -17.48 0.77
C ASP A 3 -2.40 -16.38 1.56
N LYS A 4 -2.88 -16.75 2.75
CA LYS A 4 -3.54 -15.80 3.63
C LYS A 4 -2.52 -14.74 4.01
N ILE A 5 -2.81 -13.51 3.62
CA ILE A 5 -2.06 -12.33 4.02
C ILE A 5 -2.20 -12.19 5.55
N ARG A 6 -1.07 -12.24 6.26
CA ARG A 6 -1.00 -12.31 7.73
C ARG A 6 -0.81 -10.94 8.38
N SER A 7 -0.40 -9.93 7.62
CA SER A 7 -0.20 -8.58 8.14
C SER A 7 -0.50 -7.50 7.11
N TYR A 8 -0.74 -6.28 7.60
CA TYR A 8 -0.84 -5.09 6.76
C TYR A 8 0.44 -4.84 5.96
N ALA A 9 1.62 -5.14 6.53
CA ALA A 9 2.90 -4.98 5.83
C ALA A 9 3.03 -5.92 4.63
N GLU A 10 2.60 -7.17 4.77
CA GLU A 10 2.56 -8.14 3.67
C GLU A 10 1.56 -7.74 2.58
N LEU A 11 0.36 -7.27 2.97
CA LEU A 11 -0.64 -6.77 2.02
C LEU A 11 -0.08 -5.62 1.20
N ARG A 12 0.56 -4.67 1.88
CA ARG A 12 1.15 -3.47 1.29
C ARG A 12 2.25 -3.84 0.29
N GLU A 13 3.15 -4.74 0.68
CA GLU A 13 4.23 -5.17 -0.22
C GLU A 13 3.71 -5.94 -1.43
N LEU A 14 2.72 -6.82 -1.24
CA LEU A 14 2.09 -7.53 -2.35
C LEU A 14 1.46 -6.57 -3.36
N ILE A 15 0.72 -5.57 -2.88
CA ILE A 15 0.11 -4.53 -3.75
C ILE A 15 1.20 -3.75 -4.48
N ARG A 16 2.25 -3.31 -3.78
CA ARG A 16 3.37 -2.56 -4.36
C ARG A 16 4.05 -3.30 -5.50
N VAL A 17 4.45 -4.54 -5.24
CA VAL A 17 5.11 -5.40 -6.23
C VAL A 17 4.18 -5.65 -7.41
N SER A 18 2.91 -5.94 -7.15
CA SER A 18 1.92 -6.18 -8.20
C SER A 18 1.71 -4.97 -9.09
N LEU A 19 1.62 -3.76 -8.51
CA LEU A 19 1.46 -2.51 -9.27
C LEU A 19 2.67 -2.24 -10.18
N ARG A 20 3.88 -2.48 -9.69
CA ARG A 20 5.12 -2.32 -10.46
C ARG A 20 5.22 -3.31 -11.62
N ILE A 21 4.87 -4.57 -11.40
CA ILE A 21 4.85 -5.61 -12.45
C ILE A 21 3.83 -5.27 -13.53
N GLN A 22 2.64 -4.81 -13.15
CA GLN A 22 1.56 -4.49 -14.09
C GLN A 22 1.79 -3.16 -14.82
N ASN A 23 2.52 -2.22 -14.22
CA ASN A 23 2.73 -0.88 -14.76
C ASN A 23 4.22 -0.49 -14.78
N PRO A 24 5.04 -1.20 -15.57
CA PRO A 24 6.46 -0.90 -15.66
C PRO A 24 6.74 0.53 -16.14
N GLN A 25 5.82 1.13 -16.90
CA GLN A 25 5.92 2.52 -17.38
C GLN A 25 5.84 3.58 -16.27
N TRP A 26 5.40 3.21 -15.06
CA TRP A 26 5.39 4.12 -13.91
C TRP A 26 6.74 4.17 -13.18
N ILE A 27 7.64 3.23 -13.49
CA ILE A 27 8.94 3.13 -12.83
C ILE A 27 9.97 3.95 -13.62
N HIS A 28 10.56 4.93 -12.96
CA HIS A 28 11.64 5.74 -13.50
C HIS A 28 12.94 4.92 -13.59
N PRO A 29 13.93 5.35 -14.40
CA PRO A 29 15.20 4.63 -14.54
C PRO A 29 15.98 4.44 -13.22
N ASN A 30 15.73 5.29 -12.23
CA ASN A 30 16.32 5.18 -10.89
C ASN A 30 15.58 4.18 -9.96
N GLY A 31 14.48 3.58 -10.43
CA GLY A 31 13.66 2.64 -9.68
C GLY A 31 12.49 3.27 -8.91
N ASP A 32 12.40 4.60 -8.90
CA ASP A 32 11.30 5.29 -8.21
C ASP A 32 10.01 5.22 -9.01
N SER A 33 8.88 5.35 -8.32
CA SER A 33 7.56 5.48 -8.96
C SER A 33 6.67 6.34 -8.09
N PRO A 34 6.60 7.66 -8.34
CA PRO A 34 5.71 8.57 -7.62
C PRO A 34 4.24 8.15 -7.68
N VAL A 35 3.84 7.45 -8.75
CA VAL A 35 2.49 6.89 -8.87
C VAL A 35 2.29 5.77 -7.86
N CYS A 36 3.25 4.83 -7.73
CA CYS A 36 3.18 3.80 -6.69
C CYS A 36 3.14 4.42 -5.28
N ASP A 37 3.91 5.47 -5.03
CA ASP A 37 3.92 6.16 -3.73
C ASP A 37 2.56 6.81 -3.42
N LEU A 38 1.89 7.38 -4.43
CA LEU A 38 0.52 7.89 -4.29
C LEU A 38 -0.49 6.78 -3.96
N TYR A 39 -0.38 5.62 -4.60
CA TYR A 39 -1.23 4.46 -4.29
C TYR A 39 -1.03 3.97 -2.86
N GLU A 40 0.23 3.93 -2.39
CA GLU A 40 0.58 3.56 -1.03
C GLU A 40 -0.04 4.52 0.01
N ALA A 41 0.11 5.83 -0.22
CA ALA A 41 -0.47 6.86 0.65
C ALA A 41 -1.99 6.76 0.72
N ARG A 42 -2.66 6.66 -0.44
CA ARG A 42 -4.12 6.51 -0.52
C ARG A 42 -4.60 5.22 0.12
N PHE A 43 -3.85 4.13 -0.04
CA PHE A 43 -4.20 2.86 0.58
C PHE A 43 -4.15 2.94 2.11
N ALA A 44 -3.10 3.56 2.68
CA ALA A 44 -3.02 3.81 4.13
C ALA A 44 -4.20 4.65 4.64
N GLU A 45 -4.61 5.68 3.89
CA GLU A 45 -5.78 6.49 4.21
C GLU A 45 -7.08 5.67 4.19
N LEU A 46 -7.30 4.86 3.15
CA LEU A 46 -8.49 4.01 3.04
C LEU A 46 -8.59 2.99 4.17
N ILE A 47 -7.46 2.39 4.57
CA ILE A 47 -7.43 1.49 5.74
C ILE A 47 -7.83 2.26 6.99
N ARG A 48 -7.28 3.45 7.23
CA ARG A 48 -7.64 4.30 8.37
C ARG A 48 -9.14 4.64 8.39
N LEU A 49 -9.72 4.94 7.23
CA LEU A 49 -11.15 5.22 7.09
C LEU A 49 -12.02 3.97 7.29
N ALA A 50 -11.54 2.80 6.86
CA ALA A 50 -12.25 1.52 6.99
C ALA A 50 -12.16 0.93 8.40
N THR A 51 -11.21 1.37 9.23
CA THR A 51 -11.06 0.96 10.64
C THR A 51 -11.27 2.16 11.59
N PRO A 52 -12.47 2.75 11.67
CA PRO A 52 -12.75 3.82 12.61
C PRO A 52 -12.76 3.24 14.04
N GLY A 53 -11.68 3.42 14.80
CA GLY A 53 -11.58 2.95 16.19
C GLY A 53 -10.18 2.86 16.83
N GLN A 54 -9.16 3.56 16.32
CA GLN A 54 -7.82 3.59 16.93
C GLN A 54 -7.27 5.02 17.13
N THR A 55 -8.14 6.04 17.08
CA THR A 55 -7.83 7.42 17.46
C THR A 55 -8.80 7.87 18.54
N GLU A 56 -8.73 7.24 19.71
CA GLU A 56 -9.20 7.84 20.96
C GLU A 56 -8.07 7.62 21.99
N GLY A 57 -7.47 8.71 22.46
CA GLY A 57 -6.54 8.71 23.59
C GLY A 57 -5.10 9.08 23.27
N ALA A 58 -4.83 10.38 23.13
CA ALA A 58 -3.62 11.00 23.68
C ALA A 58 -3.94 12.47 24.00
N ASP A 59 -4.21 12.69 25.28
CA ASP A 59 -4.05 13.96 25.99
C ASP A 59 -2.61 14.48 25.84
#